data_AF-A0A8S3FJ03-F1
#
_entry.id   AF-A0A8S3FJ03-F1
#
_cell.length_a   1.000
_cell.length_b   1.000
_cell.length_c   1.000
_cell.angle_alpha   90.00
_cell.angle_beta   90.00
_cell.angle_gamma   90.00
#
_symmetry.space_group_name_H-M   'P 1'
#
loop_
_entity.id
_entity.type
_entity.pdbx_description
1 polymer ?
#
loop_
_entity_poly.entity_id
_entity_poly.type
_entity_poly.pdbx_seq_one_letter_code
_entity_poly.pdbx_strand_id
1 'polypeptide(L)'
;VSSQLLTGDSAAATNKRIEQVIQIAGKCTPCVLFFNHVNFLCKLTDVENDDAIVTNGLRRFIQQARSTLINNGPLIILAGVSRLHLLSEQVLSLFSYTLSIPAIPMEIRKQWLRNRLSTISVADDFNYDLVLAQTKGWPLAEIDQLIRLTIEAAYWRSLE
;
A
#
# COMPACT_ATOMS: atom_id res chain seq x y z
N VAL A 1 -1.83 -6.69 -4.64
CA VAL A 1 -2.51 -7.64 -3.73
C VAL A 1 -2.42 -7.11 -2.31
N SER A 2 -3.54 -7.05 -1.56
CA SER A 2 -3.49 -6.68 -0.14
C SER A 2 -2.84 -7.81 0.65
N SER A 3 -1.86 -7.51 1.52
CA SER A 3 -1.20 -8.56 2.31
C SER A 3 -2.16 -9.30 3.26
N GLN A 4 -3.28 -8.67 3.66
CA GLN A 4 -4.37 -9.31 4.40
C GLN A 4 -5.10 -10.40 3.60
N LEU A 5 -5.06 -10.36 2.27
CA LEU A 5 -5.64 -11.40 1.42
C LEU A 5 -4.70 -12.61 1.30
N LEU A 6 -3.40 -12.39 1.54
CA LEU A 6 -2.36 -13.40 1.44
C LEU A 6 -2.23 -14.21 2.74
N THR A 7 -2.64 -13.65 3.88
CA THR A 7 -2.63 -14.34 5.17
C THR A 7 -3.67 -15.47 5.19
N GLY A 8 -3.19 -16.70 5.24
CA GLY A 8 -4.01 -17.90 5.50
C GLY A 8 -4.06 -18.24 6.99
N ASP A 9 -4.83 -19.28 7.33
CA ASP A 9 -5.01 -19.73 8.71
C ASP A 9 -3.73 -20.30 9.36
N SER A 10 -2.65 -20.44 8.58
CA SER A 10 -1.32 -20.85 9.02
C SER A 10 -0.22 -20.22 8.15
N ALA A 11 1.02 -20.22 8.66
CA ALA A 11 2.20 -19.78 7.90
C ALA A 11 2.39 -20.57 6.59
N ALA A 12 2.10 -21.88 6.61
CA ALA A 12 2.16 -22.73 5.42
C ALA A 12 1.10 -22.34 4.36
N ALA A 13 -0.14 -22.05 4.78
CA ALA A 13 -1.19 -21.59 3.89
C ALA A 13 -0.85 -20.22 3.28
N THR A 14 -0.30 -19.32 4.08
CA THR A 14 0.20 -18.01 3.65
C THR A 14 1.28 -18.16 2.58
N ASN A 15 2.29 -19.00 2.83
CA ASN A 15 3.36 -19.28 1.86
C ASN A 15 2.84 -19.85 0.54
N LYS A 16 1.90 -20.79 0.59
CA LYS A 16 1.29 -21.37 -0.61
C LYS A 16 0.55 -20.33 -1.45
N ARG A 17 -0.15 -19.38 -0.80
CA ARG A 17 -0.82 -18.27 -1.50
C ARG A 17 0.18 -17.32 -2.15
N ILE A 18 1.26 -16.98 -1.44
CA ILE A 18 2.35 -16.15 -1.98
C ILE A 18 2.96 -16.83 -3.22
N GLU A 19 3.25 -18.12 -3.14
CA GLU A 19 3.79 -18.91 -4.25
C GLU A 19 2.87 -18.87 -5.48
N GLN A 20 1.58 -19.14 -5.28
CA GLN A 20 0.59 -19.14 -6.37
C GLN A 20 0.51 -17.79 -7.05
N VAL A 21 0.48 -16.70 -6.28
CA VAL A 21 0.42 -15.33 -6.84
C VAL A 21 1.66 -15.02 -7.68
N ILE A 22 2.85 -15.42 -7.23
CA ILE A 22 4.10 -15.18 -7.97
C ILE A 22 4.16 -16.05 -9.22
N GLN A 23 3.73 -17.32 -9.16
CA GLN A 23 3.65 -18.18 -10.34
C GLN A 23 2.69 -17.63 -11.40
N ILE A 24 1.54 -17.12 -10.98
CA ILE A 24 0.57 -16.46 -11.88
C ILE A 24 1.22 -15.21 -12.48
N ALA A 25 1.85 -14.36 -11.67
CA ALA A 25 2.52 -13.16 -12.15
C ALA A 25 3.63 -13.48 -13.18
N GLY A 26 4.41 -14.55 -12.95
CA GLY A 26 5.42 -15.03 -13.89
C GLY A 26 4.85 -15.45 -15.25
N LYS A 27 3.64 -16.06 -15.27
CA LYS A 27 2.93 -16.42 -16.50
C LYS A 27 2.30 -15.22 -17.22
N CYS A 28 2.03 -14.14 -16.48
CA CYS A 28 1.43 -12.91 -17.01
C CYS A 28 2.48 -11.83 -17.33
N THR A 29 3.73 -12.22 -17.56
CA THR A 29 4.81 -11.28 -17.90
C THR A 29 4.58 -10.68 -19.31
N PRO A 30 4.87 -9.37 -19.51
CA PRO A 30 5.40 -8.41 -18.54
C PRO A 30 4.34 -7.88 -17.55
N CYS A 31 4.66 -7.83 -16.25
CA CYS A 31 3.73 -7.28 -15.25
C CYS A 31 4.40 -6.67 -14.02
N VAL A 32 3.61 -5.91 -13.24
CA VAL A 32 4.01 -5.33 -11.95
C VAL A 32 3.21 -6.00 -10.84
N LEU A 33 3.91 -6.65 -9.90
CA LEU A 33 3.32 -7.25 -8.72
C LEU A 33 3.55 -6.35 -7.51
N PHE A 34 2.48 -5.73 -7.01
CA PHE A 34 2.53 -4.88 -5.82
C PHE A 34 1.98 -5.60 -4.58
N PHE A 35 2.83 -5.74 -3.54
CA PHE A 35 2.45 -6.20 -2.21
C PHE A 35 2.25 -4.99 -1.28
N ASN A 36 1.02 -4.75 -0.84
CA ASN A 36 0.74 -3.65 0.09
C ASN A 36 0.88 -4.11 1.55
N HIS A 37 1.52 -3.31 2.41
CA HIS A 37 1.75 -3.59 3.84
C HIS A 37 2.45 -4.93 4.13
N VAL A 38 3.62 -5.14 3.52
CA VAL A 38 4.41 -6.37 3.69
C VAL A 38 4.78 -6.65 5.15
N ASN A 39 4.84 -5.62 6.00
CA ASN A 39 5.04 -5.77 7.44
C ASN A 39 3.99 -6.66 8.13
N PHE A 40 2.79 -6.85 7.58
CA PHE A 40 1.83 -7.82 8.14
C PHE A 40 2.28 -9.26 7.92
N LEU A 41 2.90 -9.56 6.77
CA LEU A 41 3.44 -10.88 6.48
C LEU A 41 4.62 -11.22 7.41
N CYS A 42 5.30 -10.21 7.95
CA CYS A 42 6.41 -10.35 8.90
C CYS A 42 5.98 -10.26 10.37
N LYS A 43 4.71 -9.98 10.68
CA LYS A 43 4.20 -9.81 12.05
C LYS A 43 3.23 -10.88 12.50
N LEU A 44 2.61 -11.63 11.57
CA LEU A 44 1.61 -12.64 11.91
C LEU A 44 2.17 -13.88 12.61
N THR A 45 3.45 -13.85 12.96
CA THR A 45 4.20 -15.02 13.39
C THR A 45 5.02 -14.69 14.65
N ASP A 46 4.31 -14.29 15.71
CA ASP A 46 4.80 -14.11 17.09
C ASP A 46 5.39 -15.39 17.74
N VAL A 47 5.43 -16.50 16.99
CA VAL A 47 6.19 -17.69 17.34
C VAL A 47 7.52 -17.60 16.58
N GLU A 48 8.65 -17.45 17.26
CA GLU A 48 9.99 -17.19 16.69
C GLU A 48 10.39 -18.06 15.47
N ASN A 49 9.80 -19.25 15.31
CA ASN A 49 10.04 -20.15 14.18
C ASN A 49 9.26 -19.81 12.89
N ASP A 50 8.14 -19.12 13.01
CA ASP A 50 7.12 -19.04 11.98
C ASP A 50 7.35 -17.81 11.07
N ASP A 51 7.97 -16.75 11.64
CA ASP A 51 8.50 -15.56 10.94
C ASP A 51 9.57 -15.98 9.92
N ALA A 52 10.42 -16.94 10.30
CA ALA A 52 11.43 -17.50 9.44
C ALA A 52 10.82 -18.26 8.25
N ILE A 53 9.67 -18.91 8.44
CA ILE A 53 9.02 -19.71 7.39
C ILE A 53 8.45 -18.80 6.29
N VAL A 54 7.73 -17.74 6.65
CA VAL A 54 7.16 -16.80 5.67
C VAL A 54 8.26 -15.99 4.98
N THR A 55 9.25 -15.53 5.75
CA THR A 55 10.40 -14.77 5.22
C THR A 55 11.25 -15.62 4.26
N ASN A 56 11.55 -16.87 4.63
CA ASN A 56 12.29 -17.79 3.77
C ASN A 56 11.49 -18.20 2.52
N GLY A 57 10.16 -18.33 2.66
CA GLY A 57 9.26 -18.53 1.53
C GLY A 57 9.36 -17.37 0.54
N LEU A 58 9.13 -16.15 1.00
CA LEU A 58 9.24 -14.93 0.20
C LEU A 58 10.60 -14.83 -0.50
N ARG A 59 11.70 -15.07 0.23
CA ARG A 59 13.06 -15.08 -0.31
C ARG A 59 13.22 -16.09 -1.44
N ARG A 60 12.83 -17.34 -1.21
CA ARG A 60 12.91 -18.41 -2.21
C ARG A 60 12.12 -18.03 -3.46
N PHE A 61 10.92 -17.47 -3.31
CA PHE A 61 10.09 -17.11 -4.45
C PHE A 61 10.63 -15.92 -5.24
N ILE A 62 11.15 -14.88 -4.59
CA ILE A 62 11.77 -13.76 -5.30
C ILE A 62 13.02 -14.23 -6.06
N GLN A 63 13.81 -15.13 -5.49
CA GLN A 63 14.96 -15.73 -6.17
C GLN A 63 14.53 -16.58 -7.37
N GLN A 64 13.49 -17.41 -7.23
CA GLN A 64 12.93 -18.18 -8.34
C GLN A 64 12.38 -17.28 -9.45
N ALA A 65 11.65 -16.23 -9.10
CA ALA A 65 11.15 -15.25 -10.06
C ALA A 65 12.30 -14.64 -10.88
N ARG A 66 13.42 -14.28 -10.23
CA ARG A 66 14.63 -13.78 -10.91
C ARG A 66 15.20 -14.77 -11.94
N SER A 67 15.16 -16.08 -11.67
CA SER A 67 15.64 -17.10 -12.61
C SER A 67 14.68 -17.39 -13.76
N THR A 68 13.36 -17.36 -13.51
CA THR A 68 12.33 -17.72 -14.51
C THR A 68 12.09 -16.60 -15.54
N LEU A 69 12.55 -15.38 -15.23
CA LEU A 69 12.39 -14.18 -16.04
C LEU A 69 13.13 -14.17 -17.38
N ILE A 70 13.99 -15.16 -17.64
CA ILE A 70 14.88 -15.17 -18.81
C ILE A 70 14.11 -15.35 -20.13
N ASN A 71 12.88 -15.91 -20.11
CA ASN A 71 12.18 -16.29 -21.35
C ASN A 71 10.91 -15.48 -21.70
N ASN A 72 10.23 -14.81 -20.75
CA ASN A 72 8.87 -14.27 -20.98
C ASN A 72 8.70 -12.75 -20.73
N GLY A 73 9.77 -11.99 -20.49
CA GLY A 73 9.72 -10.53 -20.25
C GLY A 73 9.65 -10.14 -18.76
N PRO A 74 9.78 -8.84 -18.41
CA PRO A 74 10.07 -8.40 -17.03
C PRO A 74 8.90 -8.55 -16.05
N LEU A 75 9.20 -9.00 -14.82
CA LEU A 75 8.34 -8.94 -13.63
C LEU A 75 8.95 -7.97 -12.64
N ILE A 76 8.24 -6.89 -12.35
CA ILE A 76 8.65 -5.89 -11.34
C ILE A 76 7.88 -6.16 -10.06
N ILE A 77 8.59 -6.37 -8.96
CA ILE A 77 7.98 -6.56 -7.64
C ILE A 77 8.13 -5.27 -6.83
N LEU A 78 7.00 -4.72 -6.39
CA LEU A 78 6.93 -3.55 -5.53
C LEU A 78 6.38 -3.97 -4.16
N ALA A 79 7.00 -3.49 -3.10
CA ALA A 79 6.57 -3.73 -1.72
C ALA A 79 6.31 -2.40 -1.00
N GLY A 80 5.10 -2.24 -0.49
CA GLY A 80 4.72 -1.13 0.38
C GLY A 80 4.89 -1.51 1.85
N VAL A 81 5.54 -0.65 2.62
CA VAL A 81 5.71 -0.81 4.07
C VAL A 81 5.42 0.51 4.76
N SER A 82 4.71 0.47 5.89
CA SER A 82 4.41 1.68 6.68
C SER A 82 5.63 2.20 7.45
N ARG A 83 6.46 1.29 7.96
CA ARG A 83 7.68 1.58 8.71
C ARG A 83 8.77 0.59 8.35
N LEU A 84 9.88 1.08 7.81
CA LEU A 84 10.95 0.23 7.27
C LEU A 84 11.58 -0.69 8.34
N HIS A 85 11.71 -0.23 9.58
CA HIS A 85 12.26 -1.01 10.71
C HIS A 85 11.44 -2.25 11.09
N LEU A 86 10.24 -2.41 10.55
CA LEU A 86 9.42 -3.61 10.76
C LEU A 86 9.81 -4.76 9.83
N LEU A 87 10.71 -4.53 8.88
CA LEU A 87 11.24 -5.57 7.99
C LEU A 87 12.62 -6.00 8.47
N SER A 88 12.89 -7.31 8.40
CA SER A 88 14.23 -7.83 8.65
C SER A 88 15.19 -7.47 7.51
N GLU A 89 16.48 -7.35 7.83
CA GLU A 89 17.56 -7.16 6.84
C GLU A 89 17.51 -8.20 5.71
N GLN A 90 17.11 -9.44 6.04
CA GLN A 90 16.98 -10.51 5.06
C GLN A 90 15.91 -10.20 4.00
N VAL A 91 14.76 -9.64 4.41
CA VAL A 91 13.70 -9.23 3.48
C VAL A 91 14.13 -8.02 2.66
N LEU A 92 14.75 -7.03 3.32
CA LEU A 92 15.23 -5.82 2.64
C LEU A 92 16.23 -6.14 1.54
N SER A 93 17.14 -7.10 1.78
CA SER A 93 18.14 -7.54 0.79
C SER A 93 17.55 -8.14 -0.50
N LEU A 94 16.26 -8.50 -0.51
CA LEU A 94 15.58 -9.04 -1.70
C LEU A 94 15.25 -7.95 -2.73
N PHE A 95 15.14 -6.70 -2.28
CA PHE A 95 14.78 -5.57 -3.11
C PHE A 95 16.02 -4.80 -3.54
N SER A 96 16.08 -4.44 -4.82
CA SER A 96 17.22 -3.67 -5.37
C SER A 96 17.16 -2.19 -5.04
N TYR A 97 15.97 -1.68 -4.73
CA TYR A 97 15.75 -0.27 -4.47
C TYR A 97 14.81 -0.08 -3.28
N THR A 98 15.15 0.89 -2.44
CA THR A 98 14.29 1.36 -1.35
C THR A 98 13.96 2.82 -1.60
N LEU A 99 12.66 3.12 -1.68
CA LEU A 99 12.16 4.48 -1.88
C LEU A 99 11.42 4.91 -0.62
N SER A 100 11.83 6.03 -0.04
CA SER A 100 11.11 6.66 1.06
C SER A 100 10.15 7.71 0.49
N ILE A 101 8.87 7.59 0.82
CA ILE A 101 7.85 8.57 0.44
C ILE A 101 7.76 9.57 1.60
N PRO A 102 8.23 10.81 1.43
CA PRO A 102 8.18 11.80 2.49
C PRO A 102 6.73 12.23 2.76
N ALA A 103 6.52 12.87 3.92
CA ALA A 103 5.27 13.54 4.18
C ALA A 103 4.98 14.60 3.10
N ILE A 104 3.72 14.66 2.66
CA ILE A 104 3.32 15.59 1.60
C ILE A 104 3.36 17.02 2.15
N PRO A 105 4.15 17.94 1.54
CA PRO A 105 4.23 19.34 1.94
C PRO A 105 2.87 20.04 1.92
N MET A 106 2.69 21.04 2.78
CA MET A 106 1.43 21.81 2.91
C MET A 106 0.96 22.38 1.57
N GLU A 107 1.88 22.94 0.76
CA GLU A 107 1.54 23.50 -0.55
C GLU A 107 0.94 22.46 -1.51
N ILE A 108 1.49 21.25 -1.52
CA ILE A 108 0.97 20.15 -2.34
C ILE A 108 -0.38 19.68 -1.79
N ARG A 109 -0.56 19.63 -0.47
CA ARG A 109 -1.87 19.31 0.15
C ARG A 109 -2.93 20.34 -0.22
N LYS A 110 -2.57 21.63 -0.27
CA LYS A 110 -3.45 22.73 -0.69
C LYS A 110 -3.83 22.63 -2.15
N GLN A 111 -2.87 22.35 -3.03
CA GLN A 111 -3.14 22.12 -4.45
C GLN A 111 -4.03 20.89 -4.65
N TRP A 112 -3.77 19.79 -3.95
CA TRP A 112 -4.60 18.60 -3.98
C TRP A 112 -6.04 18.90 -3.53
N LEU A 113 -6.22 19.63 -2.43
CA LEU A 113 -7.55 19.97 -1.91
C LEU A 113 -8.32 20.87 -2.88
N ARG A 114 -7.65 21.87 -3.49
CA ARG A 114 -8.24 22.72 -4.54
C ARG A 114 -8.70 21.91 -5.74
N ASN A 115 -7.84 21.03 -6.25
CA ASN A 115 -8.19 20.16 -7.37
C ASN A 115 -9.29 19.17 -7.00
N ARG A 116 -9.31 18.68 -5.76
CA ARG A 116 -10.33 17.73 -5.30
C ARG A 116 -11.71 18.37 -5.21
N LEU A 117 -11.76 19.64 -4.80
CA LEU A 117 -12.98 20.42 -4.66
C LEU A 117 -13.39 21.14 -5.95
N SER A 118 -12.58 21.14 -7.01
CA SER A 118 -12.89 21.88 -8.24
C SER A 118 -14.14 21.40 -8.98
N THR A 119 -14.59 20.17 -8.70
CA THR A 119 -15.81 19.59 -9.28
C THR A 119 -17.01 19.68 -8.33
N ILE A 120 -16.87 20.34 -7.18
CA ILE A 120 -17.88 20.43 -6.13
C ILE A 120 -18.19 21.90 -5.90
N SER A 121 -19.48 22.26 -5.80
CA SER A 121 -19.86 23.62 -5.43
C SER A 121 -19.48 23.86 -3.98
N VAL A 122 -18.58 24.81 -3.76
CA VAL A 122 -18.14 25.27 -2.43
C VAL A 122 -18.50 26.75 -2.30
N ALA A 123 -18.75 27.21 -1.07
CA ALA A 123 -19.04 28.62 -0.83
C ALA A 123 -17.85 29.50 -1.21
N ASP A 124 -18.11 30.74 -1.64
CA ASP A 124 -17.08 31.69 -2.08
C ASP A 124 -16.08 32.05 -0.97
N ASP A 125 -16.49 31.92 0.30
CA ASP A 125 -15.71 32.17 1.49
C ASP A 125 -14.98 30.91 2.03
N PHE A 126 -14.97 29.81 1.26
CA PHE A 126 -14.35 28.56 1.69
C PHE A 126 -12.84 28.72 1.92
N ASN A 127 -12.41 28.54 3.17
CA ASN A 127 -11.03 28.71 3.58
C ASN A 127 -10.25 27.38 3.56
N TYR A 128 -9.53 27.16 2.44
CA TYR A 128 -8.64 26.00 2.28
C TYR A 128 -7.56 25.90 3.37
N ASP A 129 -7.00 27.03 3.80
CA ASP A 129 -5.91 27.06 4.78
C ASP A 129 -6.40 26.62 6.16
N LEU A 130 -7.61 27.02 6.54
CA LEU A 130 -8.22 26.60 7.80
C LEU A 130 -8.45 25.09 7.84
N VAL A 131 -9.00 24.51 6.78
CA VAL A 131 -9.24 23.06 6.70
C VAL A 131 -7.92 22.28 6.80
N LEU A 132 -6.88 22.73 6.11
CA LEU A 132 -5.57 22.08 6.15
C LEU A 132 -4.86 22.24 7.49
N ALA A 133 -5.05 23.37 8.19
CA ALA A 133 -4.54 23.57 9.54
C ALA A 133 -5.20 22.61 10.53
N GLN A 134 -6.52 22.40 10.42
CA GLN A 134 -7.27 21.48 11.27
C GLN A 134 -7.00 20.00 10.95
N THR A 135 -6.62 19.68 9.72
CA THR A 135 -6.29 18.32 9.26
C THR A 135 -4.78 18.08 9.16
N LYS A 136 -3.98 18.83 9.94
CA LYS A 136 -2.53 18.67 9.97
C LYS A 136 -2.15 17.26 10.44
N GLY A 137 -1.32 16.58 9.67
CA GLY A 137 -0.86 15.22 9.97
C GLY A 137 -1.80 14.11 9.48
N TRP A 138 -3.02 14.45 9.03
CA TRP A 138 -3.93 13.45 8.47
C TRP A 138 -3.43 12.95 7.11
N PRO A 139 -3.56 11.65 6.80
CA PRO A 139 -3.44 11.14 5.44
C PRO A 139 -4.44 11.83 4.50
N LEU A 140 -4.07 12.02 3.23
CA LEU A 140 -5.00 12.60 2.24
C LEU A 140 -6.28 11.75 2.07
N ALA A 141 -6.20 10.44 2.31
CA ALA A 141 -7.36 9.56 2.27
C ALA A 141 -8.41 9.91 3.35
N GLU A 142 -7.98 10.30 4.55
CA GLU A 142 -8.91 10.73 5.60
C GLU A 142 -9.56 12.08 5.27
N ILE A 143 -8.82 12.98 4.63
CA ILE A 143 -9.37 14.24 4.13
C ILE A 143 -10.38 13.97 2.99
N ASP A 144 -10.08 13.05 2.07
CA ASP A 144 -11.05 12.65 1.02
C ASP A 144 -12.33 12.08 1.63
N GLN A 145 -12.20 11.25 2.67
CA GLN A 145 -13.34 10.70 3.38
C GLN A 145 -14.17 11.79 4.06
N LEU A 146 -13.52 12.75 4.73
CA LEU A 146 -14.19 13.91 5.32
C LEU A 146 -14.98 14.69 4.27
N ILE A 147 -14.38 14.94 3.11
CA ILE A 147 -15.04 15.63 1.99
C ILE A 147 -16.28 14.85 1.53
N ARG A 148 -16.19 13.53 1.35
CA ARG A 148 -17.33 12.69 0.94
C ARG A 148 -18.50 12.78 1.94
N LEU A 149 -18.21 12.60 3.22
CA LEU A 149 -19.22 12.68 4.28
C LEU A 149 -19.87 14.07 4.35
N THR A 150 -19.08 15.12 4.12
CA THR A 150 -19.59 16.50 4.12
C THR A 150 -20.53 16.76 2.93
N ILE A 151 -20.20 16.25 1.74
CA ILE A 151 -21.07 16.35 0.56
C ILE A 151 -22.39 15.61 0.81
N GLU A 152 -22.33 14.41 1.36
CA GLU A 152 -23.53 13.62 1.68
C GLU A 152 -24.41 14.36 2.68
N ALA A 153 -23.83 14.89 3.76
CA ALA A 153 -24.58 15.68 4.74
C ALA A 153 -25.19 16.95 4.14
N ALA A 154 -24.48 17.63 3.24
CA ALA A 154 -25.00 18.81 2.54
C ALA A 154 -26.16 18.46 1.60
N TYR A 155 -26.07 17.34 0.89
CA TYR A 155 -27.14 16.83 0.04
C TYR A 155 -28.40 16.55 0.86
N TRP A 156 -28.28 15.84 1.99
CA TRP A 156 -29.42 15.54 2.85
C TRP A 156 -30.10 16.80 3.39
N ARG A 157 -29.33 17.80 3.81
CA ARG A 157 -29.87 19.11 4.25
C ARG A 157 -30.57 19.90 3.15
N SER A 158 -30.27 19.63 1.88
CA SER A 158 -30.93 20.32 0.76
C SER A 158 -32.31 19.73 0.42
N LEU A 159 -32.63 18.55 0.95
CA LEU A 159 -33.90 17.86 0.76
C LEU A 159 -34.90 18.12 1.91
N GLU A 160 -34.45 18.72 3.01
CA GLU A 160 -35.28 19.24 4.11
C GLU A 160 -35.75 20.67 3.80
#